data_AF-A0A1C6KR76-F1
#
_entry.id   AF-A0A1C6KR76-F1
#
_cell.length_a   1.000
_cell.length_b   1.000
_cell.length_c   1.000
_cell.angle_alpha   90.00
_cell.angle_beta   90.00
_cell.angle_gamma   90.00
#
_symmetry.space_group_name_H-M   'P 1'
#
loop_
_entity.id
_entity.type
_entity.pdbx_description
1 polymer ?
#
loop_
_entity_poly.entity_id
_entity_poly.type
_entity_poly.pdbx_seq_one_letter_code
_entity_poly.pdbx_strand_id
1 'polypeptide(L)' 'MIFCKDKKYIFSKDVYLSSDERVEKLNKDQINKYDGREVQVGHSYLGYIDNSRISSSWCKEVK' A
#
# COMPACT_ATOMS: atom_id res chain seq x y z
N MET A 1 -10.40 -2.86 -0.04
CA MET A 1 -9.64 -4.06 -0.44
C MET A 1 -9.00 -4.69 0.78
N ILE A 2 -8.83 -6.01 0.83
CA ILE A 2 -8.24 -6.74 1.97
C ILE A 2 -7.06 -7.57 1.44
N PHE A 3 -5.95 -7.57 2.16
CA PHE A 3 -4.80 -8.42 1.87
C PHE A 3 -5.08 -9.89 2.20
N CYS A 4 -4.65 -10.78 1.30
CA CYS A 4 -4.60 -12.22 1.47
C CYS A 4 -3.14 -12.70 1.50
N LYS A 5 -2.80 -13.63 2.39
CA LYS A 5 -1.41 -14.10 2.58
C LYS A 5 -0.81 -14.75 1.34
N ASP A 6 -1.61 -15.41 0.51
CA ASP A 6 -1.16 -16.14 -0.68
C ASP A 6 -1.05 -15.27 -1.93
N LYS A 7 -1.23 -13.96 -1.78
CA LYS A 7 -1.25 -13.01 -2.89
C LYS A 7 -0.19 -11.94 -2.71
N LYS A 8 0.28 -11.43 -3.84
CA LYS A 8 1.23 -10.33 -3.88
C LYS A 8 0.52 -9.02 -4.12
N TYR A 9 1.00 -7.99 -3.45
CA TYR A 9 0.45 -6.66 -3.55
C TYR A 9 1.58 -5.66 -3.74
N ILE A 10 1.34 -4.69 -4.60
CA ILE A 10 2.23 -3.54 -4.77
C ILE A 10 1.52 -2.28 -4.31
N PHE A 11 2.27 -1.35 -3.72
CA PHE A 11 1.75 -0.01 -3.50
C PHE A 11 1.60 0.70 -4.85
N SER A 12 0.46 1.38 -5.05
CA SER A 12 0.20 2.13 -6.27
C SER A 12 -0.15 3.56 -5.93
N LYS A 13 0.69 4.49 -6.37
CA LYS A 13 0.50 5.92 -6.21
C LYS A 13 -0.83 6.39 -6.76
N ASP A 14 -1.25 5.90 -7.94
CA ASP A 14 -2.55 6.28 -8.53
C ASP A 14 -3.73 5.91 -7.64
N VAL A 15 -3.69 4.72 -7.03
CA VAL A 15 -4.75 4.25 -6.12
C VAL A 15 -4.72 5.06 -4.83
N TYR A 16 -3.52 5.30 -4.28
CA TYR A 16 -3.34 6.15 -3.12
C TYR A 16 -3.90 7.56 -3.33
N LEU A 17 -3.57 8.20 -4.47
CA LEU A 17 -4.03 9.56 -4.79
C LEU A 17 -5.54 9.62 -5.08
N SER A 18 -6.13 8.51 -5.54
CA SER A 18 -7.57 8.39 -5.77
C SER A 18 -8.35 8.00 -4.51
N SER A 19 -7.67 7.63 -3.43
CA SER A 19 -8.31 7.23 -2.17
C SER A 19 -8.65 8.47 -1.34
N ASP A 20 -9.93 8.66 -1.03
CA ASP A 20 -10.46 9.79 -0.25
C ASP A 20 -10.24 9.62 1.27
N GLU A 21 -9.43 8.64 1.68
CA GLU A 21 -9.28 8.28 3.08
C GLU A 21 -8.52 9.34 3.90
N ARG A 22 -9.10 9.70 5.05
CA ARG A 22 -8.51 10.58 6.10
C ARG A 22 -7.42 9.87 6.93
N VAL A 23 -6.68 8.94 6.33
CA VAL A 23 -5.63 8.16 7.01
C VAL A 23 -4.33 8.96 6.96
N GLU A 24 -3.44 8.75 7.93
CA GLU A 24 -2.10 9.34 7.97
C GLU A 24 -1.43 9.26 6.60
N LYS A 25 -1.16 10.43 6.01
CA LYS A 25 -0.66 10.53 4.65
C LYS A 25 0.84 10.29 4.63
N LEU A 26 1.27 9.34 3.79
CA LEU A 26 2.66 9.23 3.36
C LEU A 26 3.12 10.59 2.80
N ASN A 27 4.36 10.97 3.04
CA ASN A 27 4.91 12.18 2.46
C ASN A 27 5.20 12.01 0.95
N LYS A 28 5.38 13.11 0.23
CA LYS A 28 5.56 13.08 -1.24
C LYS A 28 6.75 12.22 -1.69
N ASP A 29 7.81 12.18 -0.89
CA ASP A 29 8.99 11.36 -1.18
C ASP A 29 8.67 9.86 -1.08
N GLN A 30 8.04 9.45 0.03
CA GLN A 30 7.57 8.08 0.24
C GLN A 30 6.62 7.61 -0.85
N ILE A 31 5.65 8.45 -1.25
CA ILE A 31 4.67 8.09 -2.29
C ILE A 31 5.38 7.72 -3.60
N ASN A 32 6.36 8.54 -4.03
CA ASN A 32 7.09 8.26 -5.26
C ASN A 32 8.06 7.09 -5.10
N LYS A 33 8.70 6.95 -3.93
CA LYS A 33 9.63 5.86 -3.64
C LYS A 33 8.95 4.49 -3.54
N TYR A 34 7.71 4.45 -3.09
CA TYR A 34 6.95 3.22 -2.86
C TYR A 34 6.13 2.78 -4.05
N ASP A 35 5.92 3.65 -5.05
CA ASP A 35 5.17 3.30 -6.25
C ASP A 35 5.78 2.08 -6.95
N GLY A 36 4.97 1.03 -7.12
CA GLY A 36 5.38 -0.24 -7.70
C GLY A 36 6.15 -1.19 -6.78
N ARG A 37 6.47 -0.80 -5.53
CA ARG A 37 7.15 -1.69 -4.58
C ARG A 37 6.19 -2.71 -3.98
N GLU A 38 6.69 -3.92 -3.77
CA GLU A 38 5.97 -5.00 -3.09
C GLU A 38 5.72 -4.64 -1.62
N VAL A 39 4.49 -4.87 -1.17
CA VAL A 39 4.04 -4.63 0.19
C VAL A 39 4.11 -5.94 0.96
N GLN A 40 4.86 -5.94 2.05
CA GLN A 40 4.88 -7.06 2.98
C GLN A 40 3.58 -7.06 3.78
N VAL A 41 2.72 -8.05 3.55
CA VAL A 41 1.44 -8.18 4.26
C VAL A 41 1.70 -8.61 5.71
N GLY A 42 1.34 -7.75 6.67
CA GLY A 42 1.36 -8.12 8.09
C GLY A 42 0.00 -8.60 8.59
N HIS A 43 -1.07 -7.92 8.19
CA HIS A 43 -2.45 -8.23 8.55
C HIS A 43 -3.40 -7.90 7.38
N SER A 44 -4.66 -8.33 7.48
CA SER A 44 -5.69 -8.18 6.43
C SER A 44 -5.87 -6.75 5.89
N TYR A 45 -5.59 -5.71 6.67
CA TYR A 45 -5.73 -4.30 6.25
C TYR A 45 -4.42 -3.51 6.31
N LEU A 46 -3.34 -4.16 6.73
CA LEU A 46 -2.09 -3.48 7.07
C LEU A 46 -0.91 -4.25 6.50
N GLY A 47 -0.17 -3.56 5.66
CA GLY A 47 1.08 -4.00 5.09
C GLY A 47 2.18 -3.02 5.40
N TYR A 48 3.39 -3.37 4.98
CA TYR A 48 4.59 -2.62 5.28
C TYR A 48 5.48 -2.51 4.05
N ILE A 49 6.04 -1.32 3.85
CA ILE A 49 7.20 -1.10 2.99
C ILE A 49 8.25 -0.40 3.86
N ASP A 50 9.40 -1.05 4.04
CA ASP A 50 10.40 -0.65 5.01
C ASP A 50 9.76 -0.48 6.41
N ASN A 51 9.86 0.69 7.06
CA ASN A 51 9.23 0.99 8.35
C ASN A 51 7.88 1.73 8.22
N SER A 52 7.34 1.87 7.01
CA SER A 52 6.10 2.61 6.76
C SER A 52 4.90 1.67 6.73
N ARG A 53 3.81 2.11 7.38
CA ARG A 53 2.51 1.42 7.35
C ARG A 53 1.80 1.72 6.04
N ILE A 54 1.33 0.67 5.37
CA ILE A 54 0.64 0.74 4.09
C ILE A 54 -0.76 0.15 4.25
N SER A 55 -1.78 0.96 3.96
CA SER A 55 -3.16 0.47 3.93
C SER A 55 -3.39 -0.43 2.71
N SER A 56 -4.15 -1.50 2.89
CA SER A 56 -4.57 -2.38 1.79
C SER A 56 -5.39 -1.68 0.71
N SER A 57 -6.03 -0.56 1.04
CA SER A 57 -6.76 0.29 0.09
C SER A 57 -5.86 1.07 -0.87
N TRP A 58 -4.56 1.16 -0.61
CA TRP A 58 -3.60 1.89 -1.44
C TRP A 58 -2.86 0.99 -2.45
N CYS A 59 -3.20 -0.29 -2.47
CA CYS A 59 -2.44 -1.32 -3.15
C CYS A 59 -3.21 -1.92 -4.33
N LYS A 60 -2.45 -2.50 -5.26
CA LYS A 60 -2.95 -3.35 -6.34
C LYS A 60 -2.47 -4.77 -6.11
N GLU A 61 -3.36 -5.74 -6.33
CA GLU A 61 -2.99 -7.15 -6.40
C GLU A 61 -2.23 -7.39 -7.70
N VAL A 62 -1.12 -8.11 -7.61
CA VAL A 62 -0.35 -8.59 -8.77
C VAL A 62 -0.37 -10.11 -8.78
N LYS A 63 -0.51 -10.70 -9.97
CA LYS A 63 -0.49 -12.15 -10.19
C LYS A 63 0.93 -12.67 -10.23
#